data_AF-A0A379TZ42-F1
#
_entry.id   AF-A0A379TZ42-F1
#
_cell.length_a   1.000
_cell.length_b   1.000
_cell.length_c   1.000
_cell.angle_alpha   90.00
_cell.angle_beta   90.00
_cell.angle_gamma   90.00
#
_symmetry.space_group_name_H-M   'P 1'
#
loop_
_entity.id
_entity.type
_entity.pdbx_description
1 polymer ?
#
loop_
_entity_poly.entity_id
_entity_poly.type
_entity_poly.pdbx_seq_one_letter_code
_entity_poly.pdbx_strand_id
1 'polypeptide(L)' 'MKAVIFAYHDMGCQGVQAVLDAGYEIAAIFTHADNPAENTFLAPSPGWRQD' A
#
# COMPACT_ATOMS: atom_id res chain seq x y z
N MET A 1 -6.30 17.52 2.67
CA MET A 1 -6.83 16.77 3.84
C MET A 1 -5.78 15.75 4.27
N LYS A 2 -5.82 15.25 5.51
CA LYS A 2 -4.88 14.21 5.99
C LYS A 2 -5.57 12.85 6.08
N ALA A 3 -4.86 11.78 5.70
CA ALA A 3 -5.38 10.41 5.70
C ALA A 3 -4.41 9.42 6.37
N VAL A 4 -4.98 8.41 7.01
CA VAL A 4 -4.29 7.17 7.41
C VAL A 4 -4.88 6.05 6.58
N ILE A 5 -4.04 5.27 5.89
CA ILE A 5 -4.49 4.27 4.91
C ILE A 5 -4.17 2.87 5.41
N PHE A 6 -5.12 1.94 5.23
CA PHE A 6 -4.91 0.50 5.38
C PHE A 6 -4.92 -0.10 3.97
N ALA A 7 -3.78 -0.60 3.51
CA ALA A 7 -3.58 -1.00 2.12
C ALA A 7 -2.69 -2.23 2.03
N TYR A 8 -3.05 -3.16 1.15
CA TYR A 8 -2.30 -4.37 0.88
C TYR A 8 -2.51 -4.82 -0.57
N HIS A 9 -1.50 -5.48 -1.17
CA HIS A 9 -1.47 -5.88 -2.58
C HIS A 9 -1.73 -4.74 -3.58
N ASP A 10 -1.95 -5.09 -4.85
CA ASP A 10 -2.09 -4.14 -5.95
C ASP A 10 -3.21 -3.12 -5.73
N MET A 11 -4.33 -3.54 -5.12
CA MET A 11 -5.41 -2.62 -4.77
C MET A 11 -4.96 -1.61 -3.72
N GLY A 12 -4.11 -2.02 -2.79
CA GLY A 12 -3.43 -1.11 -1.88
C GLY A 12 -2.58 -0.08 -2.61
N CYS A 13 -1.75 -0.51 -3.55
CA CYS A 13 -0.91 0.38 -4.37
C CYS A 13 -1.75 1.38 -5.18
N GLN A 14 -2.76 0.89 -5.91
CA GLN A 14 -3.64 1.73 -6.74
C GLN A 14 -4.46 2.70 -5.88
N GLY A 15 -4.93 2.24 -4.72
CA GLY A 15 -5.66 3.08 -3.77
C GLY A 15 -4.80 4.20 -3.18
N VAL A 16 -3.56 3.90 -2.79
CA VAL A 16 -2.61 4.90 -2.29
C VAL A 16 -2.32 5.96 -3.36
N GLN A 17 -2.07 5.54 -4.59
CA GLN A 17 -1.83 6.46 -5.70
C GLN A 17 -3.04 7.37 -5.95
N ALA A 18 -4.25 6.81 -5.97
CA ALA A 18 -5.47 7.59 -6.16
C ALA A 18 -5.69 8.63 -5.06
N VAL A 19 -5.33 8.30 -3.80
CA VAL A 19 -5.45 9.24 -2.67
C VAL A 19 -4.42 10.37 -2.78
N LEU A 20 -3.19 10.06 -3.21
CA LEU A 20 -2.16 11.08 -3.49
C LEU A 20 -2.60 12.00 -4.63
N ASP A 21 -3.10 11.44 -5.74
CA ASP A 21 -3.57 12.19 -6.90
C ASP A 21 -4.77 13.10 -6.56
N ALA A 22 -5.57 12.71 -5.57
CA ALA A 22 -6.66 13.51 -5.02
C ALA A 22 -6.19 14.65 -4.08
N GLY A 23 -4.88 14.80 -3.85
CA GLY A 23 -4.30 15.89 -3.06
C GLY A 23 -4.37 15.69 -1.55
N TYR A 24 -4.43 14.44 -1.08
CA TYR A 24 -4.35 14.13 0.35
C TYR A 24 -2.90 13.99 0.79
N GLU A 25 -2.62 14.46 2.01
CA GLU A 25 -1.39 14.13 2.72
C GLU A 25 -1.61 12.82 3.47
N ILE A 26 -0.80 11.80 3.16
CA ILE A 26 -0.86 10.50 3.83
C ILE A 26 0.08 10.55 5.05
N ALA A 27 -0.50 10.46 6.25
CA ALA A 27 0.24 10.52 7.51
C ALA A 27 0.86 9.17 7.90
N ALA A 28 0.21 8.07 7.53
CA ALA A 28 0.69 6.71 7.75
C ALA A 28 -0.01 5.71 6.82
N ILE A 29 0.67 4.63 6.48
CA ILE A 29 0.10 3.46 5.79
C ILE A 29 0.34 2.25 6.68
N PHE A 30 -0.72 1.51 6.99
CA PHE A 30 -0.64 0.22 7.65
C PHE A 30 -0.89 -0.89 6.64
N THR A 31 -0.02 -1.90 6.69
CA THR A 31 -0.05 -3.09 5.85
C THR A 31 0.36 -4.29 6.71
N HIS A 32 0.34 -5.49 6.16
CA HIS A 32 0.84 -6.69 6.83
C HIS A 32 1.93 -7.37 6.01
N ALA A 33 2.75 -8.17 6.68
CA ALA A 33 3.69 -9.06 6.02
C ALA A 33 2.94 -10.14 5.24
N ASP A 34 3.53 -10.60 4.14
CA ASP A 34 2.98 -11.70 3.35
C ASP A 34 2.90 -12.98 4.17
N ASN A 35 1.80 -13.73 4.02
CA ASN A 35 1.71 -15.08 4.55
C ASN A 35 2.31 -16.07 3.53
N PRO A 36 3.22 -16.99 3.92
CA PRO A 36 3.75 -18.00 3.01
C PRO A 36 2.70 -18.90 2.35
N ALA A 37 1.50 -19.00 2.93
CA ALA A 37 0.37 -19.74 2.38
C ALA A 37 -0.54 -18.90 1.46
N GLU A 38 -0.24 -17.61 1.28
CA GLU A 38 -1.00 -16.73 0.40
C GLU A 38 -0.56 -16.93 -1.05
N ASN A 39 -1.52 -16.92 -1.98
CA ASN A 39 -1.18 -16.81 -3.39
C ASN A 39 -0.84 -15.35 -3.71
N THR A 40 0.42 -14.97 -3.51
CA THR A 40 0.99 -13.70 -3.94
C THR A 40 1.20 -13.72 -5.45
N PHE A 41 0.12 -13.58 -6.22
CA PHE A 41 0.16 -13.60 -7.69
C PHE A 41 0.93 -12.41 -8.28
N LEU A 42 1.00 -11.30 -7.53
CA LEU A 42 1.66 -10.05 -7.91
C LEU A 42 2.44 -9.55 -6.69
N ALA A 43 3.77 -9.63 -6.75
CA ALA A 43 4.64 -9.15 -5.67
C ALA A 43 4.72 -7.61 -5.71
N PRO A 44 4.78 -6.92 -4.55
CA PRO A 44 4.97 -5.48 -4.52
C PRO A 44 6.28 -5.09 -5.21
N SER A 45 6.26 -4.01 -5.99
CA SER A 45 7.47 -3.45 -6.60
C SER A 45 8.48 -3.08 -5.51
N PRO A 46 9.79 -3.27 -5.74
CA PRO A 46 10.81 -3.20 -4.68
C PRO A 46 10.97 -1.83 -4.01
N GLY A 47 10.25 -0.78 -4.45
CA GLY A 47 10.37 0.58 -3.92
C GLY A 47 9.72 0.82 -2.54
N TRP A 48 8.94 -0.12 -2.01
CA TRP A 48 8.23 0.05 -0.72
C TRP A 48 8.67 -0.91 0.39
N ARG A 49 9.68 -1.76 0.14
CA ARG A 49 10.39 -2.41 1.25
C ARG A 49 11.34 -1.38 1.85
N GLN A 50 10.96 -0.83 3.00
CA GLN A 50 11.93 -0.26 3.93
C GLN A 50 12.55 -1.42 4.71
N ASP A 51 13.65 -1.96 4.17
CA ASP A 51 14.78 -2.38 5.01
C ASP A 51 15.66 -1.17 5.36
#